data_AF-A0A511WUR6-F1
#
_entry.id   AF-A0A511WUR6-F1
#
_cell.length_a   1.000
_cell.length_b   1.000
_cell.length_c   1.000
_cell.angle_alpha   90.00
_cell.angle_beta   90.00
_cell.angle_gamma   90.00
#
_symmetry.space_group_name_H-M   'P 1'
#
loop_
_entity.id
_entity.type
_entity.pdbx_description
1 polymer ?
#
loop_
_entity_poly.entity_id
_entity_poly.type
_entity_poly.pdbx_seq_one_letter_code
_entity_poly.pdbx_strand_id
1 'polypeptide(L)'
;MERLHTIWLDETYVHGIIKIYDSIFEYLFHPIVLDEIKGEYRVINNLWYTTYHGAREFFRSPSNPYSVVGRMKVNEGTTVGGSIVK
;
A
#
# COMPACT_ATOMS: atom_id res chain seq x y z
N MET A 1 2.03 -5.07 -17.10
CA MET A 1 2.94 -4.38 -16.18
C MET A 1 2.12 -3.39 -15.38
N GLU A 2 1.82 -3.73 -14.13
CA GLU A 2 1.16 -2.81 -13.21
C GLU A 2 2.12 -1.65 -12.91
N ARG A 3 1.74 -0.43 -13.30
CA ARG A 3 2.56 0.75 -13.04
C ARG A 3 2.22 1.27 -11.66
N LEU A 4 3.11 1.02 -10.70
CA LEU A 4 3.08 1.68 -9.40
C LEU A 4 3.14 3.20 -9.62
N HIS A 5 2.17 3.91 -9.07
CA HIS A 5 2.06 5.36 -9.24
C HIS A 5 2.43 6.11 -7.96
N THR A 6 1.97 5.63 -6.80
CA THR A 6 2.24 6.28 -5.51
C THR A 6 2.21 5.25 -4.39
N ILE A 7 3.01 5.47 -3.37
CA ILE A 7 2.99 4.70 -2.12
C ILE A 7 2.83 5.68 -0.95
N TRP A 8 1.96 5.32 -0.02
CA TRP A 8 1.82 5.98 1.27
C TRP A 8 2.18 5.00 2.37
N LEU A 9 3.10 5.38 3.25
CA LEU A 9 3.56 4.54 4.36
C LEU A 9 3.24 5.19 5.69
N ASP A 10 3.00 4.36 6.70
CA ASP A 10 2.84 4.79 8.08
C ASP A 10 4.17 5.25 8.70
N GLU A 11 4.13 5.77 9.93
CA GLU A 11 5.33 6.34 10.58
C GLU A 11 6.40 5.30 10.91
N THR A 12 6.02 4.03 10.94
CA THR A 12 6.92 2.89 11.17
C THR A 12 7.43 2.25 9.88
N TYR A 13 6.93 2.69 8.72
CA TYR A 13 7.21 2.08 7.41
C TYR A 13 6.85 0.58 7.34
N VAL A 14 5.90 0.12 8.17
CA VAL A 14 5.48 -1.30 8.20
C VAL A 14 4.22 -1.50 7.37
N HIS A 15 3.28 -0.55 7.46
CA HIS A 15 2.01 -0.61 6.75
C HIS A 15 1.85 0.58 5.81
N GLY A 16 1.06 0.38 4.76
CA GLY A 16 0.85 1.42 3.78
C GLY A 16 -0.28 1.14 2.81
N ILE A 17 -0.41 2.03 1.84
CA ILE A 17 -1.30 1.89 0.70
C ILE A 17 -0.47 2.16 -0.55
N ILE A 18 -0.59 1.31 -1.56
CA ILE A 18 -0.07 1.59 -2.90
C ILE A 18 -1.20 1.96 -3.84
N LYS A 19 -0.96 2.93 -4.72
CA LYS A 19 -1.80 3.26 -5.86
C LYS A 19 -1.15 2.72 -7.12
N ILE A 20 -1.87 1.86 -7.82
CA ILE A 20 -1.46 1.20 -9.05
C ILE A 20 -2.41 1.63 -10.17
N TYR A 21 -1.88 1.80 -11.38
CA TYR A 21 -2.72 2.00 -12.56
C TYR A 21 -3.46 0.71 -12.94
N ASP A 22 -4.77 0.83 -13.14
CA ASP A 22 -5.64 -0.24 -13.64
C ASP A 22 -6.35 0.21 -14.92
N SER A 23 -6.52 -0.68 -15.89
CA SER A 23 -7.08 -0.31 -17.19
C SER A 23 -8.59 -0.03 -17.16
N ILE A 24 -9.31 -0.53 -16.16
CA ILE A 24 -10.77 -0.41 -16.04
C ILE A 24 -11.12 0.76 -15.13
N PHE A 25 -10.45 0.86 -13.98
CA PHE A 25 -10.77 1.84 -12.94
C PHE A 25 -9.83 3.06 -12.94
N GLU A 26 -8.92 3.14 -13.90
CA GLU A 26 -7.76 4.05 -13.96
C GLU A 26 -6.76 3.82 -12.82
N TYR A 27 -7.23 3.72 -11.58
CA TYR A 27 -6.40 3.47 -10.41
C TYR A 27 -7.07 2.55 -9.40
N LEU A 28 -6.26 1.65 -8.85
CA LEU A 28 -6.59 0.82 -7.70
C LEU A 28 -5.67 1.15 -6.53
N PHE A 29 -6.21 1.00 -5.32
CA PHE A 29 -5.53 1.24 -4.06
C PHE A 29 -5.47 -0.06 -3.28
N HIS A 30 -4.27 -0.49 -2.92
CA HIS A 30 -4.06 -1.75 -2.20
C HIS A 30 -3.41 -1.50 -0.84
N PRO A 31 -3.98 -2.02 0.25
CA PRO A 31 -3.29 -2.11 1.53
C PRO A 31 -2.06 -3.00 1.39
N ILE A 32 -0.94 -2.55 1.94
CA ILE A 32 0.33 -3.28 1.93
C ILE A 32 0.91 -3.41 3.33
N VAL A 33 1.72 -4.46 3.50
CA VAL A 33 2.54 -4.70 4.68
C VAL A 33 3.96 -5.06 4.25
N LEU A 34 4.96 -4.62 5.01
CA LEU A 34 6.35 -5.02 4.83
C LEU A 34 6.51 -6.51 5.19
N ASP A 35 7.02 -7.29 4.25
CA ASP A 35 7.58 -8.61 4.54
C ASP A 35 9.00 -8.41 5.07
N GLU A 36 9.17 -8.49 6.39
CA GLU A 36 10.47 -8.23 7.04
C GLU A 36 11.57 -9.22 6.61
N ILE A 37 11.19 -10.44 6.20
CA ILE A 37 12.14 -11.48 5.77
C ILE A 37 12.70 -11.11 4.40
N LYS A 38 11.83 -10.62 3.50
CA LYS A 38 12.22 -10.25 2.13
C LYS A 38 12.68 -8.80 2.00
N GLY A 39 12.31 -7.94 2.94
CA GLY A 39 12.50 -6.50 2.85
C GLY A 39 11.65 -5.84 1.76
N GLU A 40 10.54 -6.47 1.35
CA GLU A 40 9.66 -6.00 0.27
C GLU A 40 8.23 -5.80 0.77
N TYR A 41 7.48 -4.87 0.17
CA TYR A 41 6.05 -4.72 0.48
C TYR A 41 5.21 -5.72 -0.30
N ARG A 42 4.26 -6.35 0.40
CA ARG A 42 3.26 -7.24 -0.21
C ARG A 42 1.84 -6.72 0.00
N VAL A 43 0.97 -6.97 -0.97
CA VAL A 43 -0.47 -6.68 -0.85
C VAL A 43 -1.10 -7.60 0.19
N ILE A 44 -1.97 -7.04 1.04
CA ILE A 44 -2.67 -7.79 2.07
C ILE A 44 -3.89 -8.47 1.45
N ASN A 45 -3.94 -9.81 1.53
CA ASN A 45 -5.09 -10.64 1.12
C ASN A 45 -5.63 -10.37 -0.29
N ASN A 46 -4.80 -9.87 -1.23
CA ASN A 46 -5.23 -9.41 -2.56
C ASN A 46 -6.39 -8.39 -2.52
N LEU A 47 -6.50 -7.62 -1.44
CA LEU A 47 -7.52 -6.59 -1.30
C LEU A 47 -7.19 -5.39 -2.17
N TRP A 48 -8.23 -4.83 -2.77
CA TRP A 48 -8.15 -3.64 -3.60
C TRP A 48 -9.37 -2.75 -3.38
N TYR A 49 -9.17 -1.46 -3.60
CA TYR A 49 -10.17 -0.42 -3.43
C TYR A 49 -10.07 0.56 -4.60
N THR A 50 -11.17 1.21 -4.94
CA THR A 50 -11.18 2.28 -5.94
C THR A 50 -10.82 3.65 -5.36
N THR A 51 -10.65 3.74 -4.03
CA THR A 51 -10.29 4.99 -3.35
C THR A 51 -9.24 4.76 -2.25
N TYR A 52 -8.39 5.75 -2.05
CA TYR A 52 -7.44 5.78 -0.92
C TYR A 52 -8.15 5.67 0.43
N HIS A 53 -9.26 6.39 0.61
CA HIS A 53 -10.02 6.36 1.87
C HIS A 53 -10.56 4.96 2.18
N GLY A 54 -11.12 4.26 1.18
CA GLY A 54 -11.56 2.87 1.35
C GLY A 54 -10.43 1.96 1.79
N ALA A 55 -9.27 2.05 1.14
CA ALA A 55 -8.08 1.30 1.53
C ALA A 55 -7.57 1.67 2.93
N ARG A 56 -7.78 2.90 3.40
CA ARG A 56 -7.40 3.35 4.75
C ARG A 56 -8.35 2.86 5.83
N GLU A 57 -9.65 2.77 5.54
CA GLU A 57 -10.64 2.21 6.48
C GLU A 57 -10.40 0.74 6.79
N PHE A 58 -9.77 -0.01 5.87
CA PHE A 58 -9.30 -1.37 6.14
C PHE A 58 -8.57 -1.45 7.49
N PHE A 59 -7.55 -0.61 7.70
CA PHE A 59 -6.71 -0.59 8.89
C PHE A 59 -7.42 -0.09 10.16
N ARG A 60 -8.66 0.40 10.05
CA ARG A 60 -9.46 0.87 11.19
C ARG A 60 -10.45 -0.18 11.69
N SER A 61 -10.63 -1.28 10.96
CA SER A 61 -11.52 -2.35 11.38
C SER A 61 -11.00 -2.99 12.68
N PRO A 62 -11.82 -3.12 13.74
CA PRO A 62 -11.41 -3.67 15.03
C PRO A 62 -10.91 -5.12 14.97
N SER A 63 -11.33 -5.88 13.96
CA SER A 63 -10.92 -7.26 13.75
C SER A 63 -9.70 -7.40 12.84
N ASN A 64 -9.13 -6.28 12.37
CA ASN A 64 -7.99 -6.31 11.46
C ASN A 64 -6.68 -6.49 12.25
N PRO A 65 -5.88 -7.53 11.96
CA PRO A 65 -4.57 -7.68 12.59
C PRO A 65 -3.55 -6.62 12.13
N TYR A 66 -3.83 -5.90 11.04
CA TYR A 66 -2.99 -4.82 10.53
C TYR A 66 -3.49 -3.47 11.04
N SER A 67 -2.61 -2.73 11.71
CA SER A 67 -2.92 -1.41 12.26
C SER A 67 -1.83 -0.41 11.87
N VAL A 68 -2.27 0.78 11.47
CA VAL A 68 -1.38 1.84 10.99
C VAL A 68 -0.97 2.76 12.13
N VAL A 69 0.31 3.08 12.20
CA VAL A 69 0.82 4.04 13.19
C VAL A 69 0.82 5.46 12.61
N GLY A 70 0.06 6.35 13.24
CA GLY A 70 0.04 7.77 12.92
C GLY A 70 -0.50 8.10 11.52
N ARG A 71 0.07 9.14 10.90
CA ARG A 71 -0.36 9.61 9.57
C ARG A 71 0.47 8.97 8.46
N MET A 72 -0.22 8.42 7.48
CA MET A 72 0.43 7.96 6.27
C MET A 72 0.95 9.14 5.44
N LYS A 73 2.19 9.04 4.96
CA LYS A 73 2.84 10.06 4.13
C LYS A 73 3.25 9.46 2.80
N VAL A 74 3.15 10.27 1.74
CA VAL A 74 3.68 9.91 0.42
C VAL A 74 5.17 9.64 0.58
N ASN A 75 5.63 8.49 0.12
CA ASN A 75 7.06 8.22 0.03
C ASN A 75 7.48 8.36 -1.43
N GLU A 76 8.04 9.53 -1.77
CA GLU A 76 8.40 9.93 -3.14
C GLU A 76 9.63 9.20 -3.71
N GLY A 77 10.18 8.22 -3.01
CA GLY A 77 11.35 7.45 -3.45
C GLY A 77 11.09 6.29 -4.42
N THR A 78 9.83 5.97 -4.74
CA THR A 78 9.52 4.70 -5.43
C THR A 78 9.15 4.92 -6.90
N THR A 79 10.14 5.32 -7.70
CA THR A 79 10.05 5.12 -9.15
C THR A 79 10.78 3.82 -9.49
N VAL A 80 10.19 3.06 -10.41
CA VAL A 80 10.80 2.13 -11.39
C VAL A 80 10.24 0.71 -11.30
N GLY A 81 9.87 0.17 -12.46
CA GLY A 81 9.44 -1.20 -12.62
C GLY A 81 10.48 -2.19 -12.09
N GLY A 82 10.01 -3.13 -11.27
CA GLY A 82 10.81 -4.25 -10.77
C GLY A 82 11.29 -4.02 -9.34
N SER A 83 10.57 -4.62 -8.40
CA SER A 83 10.90 -4.77 -6.97
C SER A 83 11.00 -3.48 -6.14
N ILE A 84 10.13 -3.41 -5.13
CA ILE A 84 10.23 -2.41 -4.06
C ILE A 84 11.32 -2.89 -3.12
N VAL A 85 12.58 -2.55 -3.43
CA VAL A 85 13.72 -2.82 -2.55
C VAL A 85 13.95 -1.60 -1.67
N LYS A 86 14.06 -1.84 -0.36
CA LYS A 86 14.43 -0.86 0.66
C LYS A 86 15.75 -0.16 0.38
#